data_AF-A0A7S1MBW9-F1
#
_entry.id   AF-A0A7S1MBW9-F1
#
_cell.length_a   1.000
_cell.length_b   1.000
_cell.length_c   1.000
_cell.angle_alpha   90.00
_cell.angle_beta   90.00
_cell.angle_gamma   90.00
#
_symmetry.space_group_name_H-M   'P 1'
#
loop_
_entity.id
_entity.type
_entity.pdbx_description
1 polymer ?
#
loop_
_entity_poly.entity_id
_entity_poly.type
_entity_poly.pdbx_seq_one_letter_code
_entity_poly.pdbx_strand_id
1 'polypeptide(L)'
;TRVRGSFGCTAKIALPEGKKDIAEGLELESAKEEADGDLKLAIETYSLPNREERQYLDLIRTILETGCTKGDRTGTGTISLFGAQMRFSLRDGTLPLLTTKRVFYRGVLEELLWFLRADTDADHLAQKGVHIWDANGSREFLDSRGLKDNRVNDLGPVYGFQWRHFGAEYTNCDADYNGKGYDQIRQVIQTLRKDPNDRRMIVSAWNPAALQHMALPPCHMLAQFYVNDRKELSCMLYQRSCDMGLGVPFNIASYALLTAIIAKATGLG
;
A
#
# COMPACT_ATOMS: atom_id res chain seq x y z
N THR A 1 32.78 -12.52 1.73
CA THR A 1 34.16 -12.31 1.25
C THR A 1 34.88 -13.63 1.13
N ARG A 2 35.58 -13.86 0.02
CA ARG A 2 36.37 -15.06 -0.29
C ARG A 2 37.80 -14.63 -0.60
N VAL A 3 38.79 -15.27 0.02
CA VAL A 3 40.22 -15.04 -0.26
C VAL A 3 40.77 -16.31 -0.90
N ARG A 4 41.41 -16.19 -2.07
CA ARG A 4 42.12 -17.28 -2.76
C ARG A 4 43.62 -17.13 -2.55
N GLY A 5 44.25 -18.21 -2.10
CA GLY A 5 45.66 -18.34 -1.77
C GLY A 5 45.96 -19.76 -1.24
N SER A 6 47.20 -20.02 -0.87
CA SER A 6 47.62 -21.31 -0.32
C SER A 6 47.34 -21.39 1.18
N PHE A 7 46.23 -22.04 1.56
CA PHE A 7 45.79 -22.17 2.95
C PHE A 7 45.49 -23.63 3.33
N GLY A 8 45.78 -24.01 4.57
CA GLY A 8 45.22 -25.22 5.19
C GLY A 8 43.97 -24.87 5.99
N CYS A 9 42.86 -25.58 5.75
CA CYS A 9 41.56 -25.29 6.39
C CYS A 9 40.99 -26.55 7.08
N THR A 10 40.39 -26.38 8.26
CA THR A 10 39.68 -27.44 9.00
C THR A 10 38.16 -27.32 8.93
N ALA A 11 37.64 -26.16 8.53
CA ALA A 11 36.22 -25.87 8.40
C ALA A 11 35.88 -25.33 7.00
N LYS A 12 34.64 -25.56 6.55
CA LYS A 12 34.12 -25.07 5.27
C LYS A 12 32.82 -24.31 5.50
N ILE A 13 32.70 -23.16 4.84
CA ILE A 13 31.45 -22.41 4.74
C ILE A 13 30.91 -22.68 3.33
N ALA A 14 29.72 -23.26 3.24
CA ALA A 14 29.03 -23.51 1.98
C ALA A 14 27.69 -22.79 2.02
N LEU A 15 27.35 -22.12 0.93
CA LEU A 15 26.00 -21.59 0.75
C LEU A 15 25.05 -22.78 0.49
N PRO A 16 23.82 -22.75 1.02
CA PRO A 16 22.85 -23.80 0.77
C PRO A 16 22.45 -23.83 -0.71
N GLU A 17 22.96 -24.80 -1.46
CA GLU A 17 22.49 -25.11 -2.81
C GLU A 17 21.18 -25.91 -2.71
N GLY A 18 20.05 -25.27 -3.04
CA GLY A 18 18.80 -25.95 -3.40
C GLY A 18 18.27 -27.03 -2.44
N LYS A 19 18.59 -26.99 -1.14
CA LYS A 19 18.07 -27.95 -0.15
C LYS A 19 16.64 -27.55 0.24
N LYS A 20 15.74 -28.54 0.21
CA LYS A 20 14.28 -28.43 0.41
C LYS A 20 13.80 -27.66 1.65
N ASP A 21 14.62 -27.52 2.68
CA ASP A 21 14.26 -26.81 3.92
C ASP A 21 14.61 -25.30 3.91
N ILE A 22 15.32 -24.83 2.88
CA ILE A 22 15.66 -23.43 2.64
C ILE A 22 15.18 -23.09 1.23
N ALA A 23 13.86 -23.05 1.06
CA ALA A 23 13.17 -23.19 -0.22
C ALA A 23 13.43 -22.10 -1.27
N GLU A 24 14.20 -21.04 -0.98
CA GLU A 24 14.26 -19.87 -1.86
C GLU A 24 15.58 -19.68 -2.62
N GLY A 25 16.68 -20.32 -2.19
CA GLY A 25 17.99 -20.14 -2.82
C GLY A 25 18.53 -18.71 -2.66
N LEU A 26 19.85 -18.57 -2.58
CA LEU A 26 20.50 -17.26 -2.58
C LEU A 26 20.82 -16.86 -4.01
N GLU A 27 20.47 -15.63 -4.41
CA GLU A 27 20.85 -15.04 -5.69
C GLU A 27 22.08 -14.14 -5.50
N LEU A 28 23.06 -14.24 -6.41
CA LEU A 28 24.22 -13.37 -6.41
C LEU A 28 23.81 -11.99 -6.96
N GLU A 29 23.85 -10.96 -6.12
CA GLU A 29 23.51 -9.58 -6.52
C GLU A 29 24.69 -8.85 -7.15
N SER A 30 25.87 -9.02 -6.55
CA SER A 30 27.09 -8.37 -7.03
C SER A 30 28.32 -9.16 -6.60
N ALA A 31 29.36 -9.06 -7.41
CA ALA A 31 30.69 -9.57 -7.10
C ALA A 31 31.72 -8.50 -7.45
N LYS A 32 32.63 -8.22 -6.52
CA LYS A 32 33.81 -7.38 -6.75
C LYS A 32 35.05 -8.22 -6.51
N GLU A 33 36.02 -8.11 -7.40
CA GLU A 33 37.31 -8.78 -7.26
C GLU A 33 38.43 -7.76 -7.10
N GLU A 34 39.34 -8.04 -6.17
CA GLU A 34 40.54 -7.24 -5.91
C GLU A 34 41.74 -8.18 -5.77
N ALA A 35 42.95 -7.69 -6.07
CA ALA A 35 44.18 -8.46 -5.93
C ALA A 35 45.20 -7.68 -5.10
N ASP A 36 45.87 -8.38 -4.20
CA ASP A 36 46.98 -7.85 -3.39
C ASP A 36 48.10 -8.90 -3.33
N GLY A 37 49.15 -8.68 -4.13
CA GLY A 37 50.22 -9.67 -4.36
C GLY A 37 49.68 -10.99 -4.94
N ASP A 38 49.98 -12.10 -4.27
CA ASP A 38 49.51 -13.44 -4.66
C ASP A 38 48.07 -13.75 -4.18
N LEU A 39 47.46 -12.86 -3.39
CA LEU A 39 46.11 -13.04 -2.88
C LEU A 39 45.08 -12.47 -3.87
N LYS A 40 44.03 -13.25 -4.14
CA LYS A 40 42.85 -12.78 -4.86
C LYS A 40 41.66 -12.71 -3.92
N LEU A 41 41.11 -11.53 -3.74
CA LEU A 41 39.94 -11.24 -2.91
C LEU A 41 38.69 -11.17 -3.80
N ALA A 42 37.59 -11.78 -3.36
CA ALA A 42 36.28 -11.60 -3.95
C ALA A 42 35.26 -11.23 -2.86
N ILE A 43 34.54 -10.12 -3.05
CA ILE A 43 33.42 -9.70 -2.22
C ILE A 43 32.15 -9.99 -3.02
N GLU A 44 31.47 -11.06 -2.64
CA GLU A 44 30.18 -11.48 -3.21
C GLU A 44 29.06 -11.07 -2.24
N THR A 45 28.04 -10.38 -2.76
CA THR A 45 26.81 -10.06 -2.04
C THR A 45 25.70 -10.95 -2.56
N TYR A 46 25.02 -11.63 -1.65
CA TYR A 46 23.89 -12.49 -1.96
C TYR A 46 22.64 -11.98 -1.28
N SER A 47 21.49 -12.13 -1.93
CA SER A 47 20.19 -11.85 -1.33
C SER A 47 19.21 -13.00 -1.56
N LEU A 48 18.14 -12.98 -0.78
CA LEU A 48 17.00 -13.85 -1.04
C LEU A 48 16.14 -13.21 -2.14
N PRO A 49 15.68 -13.99 -3.13
CA PRO A 49 14.87 -13.47 -4.21
C PRO A 49 13.54 -12.91 -3.68
N ASN A 50 13.32 -11.60 -3.82
CA ASN A 50 12.07 -10.97 -3.45
C ASN A 50 11.01 -11.15 -4.55
N ARG A 51 10.40 -12.33 -4.60
CA ARG A 51 9.35 -12.66 -5.59
C ARG A 51 8.11 -11.78 -5.45
N GLU A 52 7.85 -11.24 -4.27
CA GLU A 52 6.71 -10.37 -4.02
C GLU A 52 6.87 -9.01 -4.70
N GLU A 53 8.01 -8.35 -4.48
CA GLU A 53 8.34 -7.10 -5.18
C GLU A 53 8.54 -7.32 -6.69
N ARG A 54 8.99 -8.51 -7.09
CA ARG A 54 9.13 -8.85 -8.52
C ARG A 54 7.81 -8.76 -9.29
N GLN A 55 6.67 -9.08 -8.67
CA GLN A 55 5.35 -8.90 -9.28
C GLN A 55 5.12 -7.44 -9.72
N TYR A 56 5.50 -6.48 -8.87
CA TYR A 56 5.37 -5.04 -9.16
C TYR A 56 6.31 -4.62 -10.30
N LEU A 57 7.57 -5.06 -10.26
CA LEU A 57 8.57 -4.72 -11.29
C LEU A 57 8.23 -5.31 -12.65
N ASP A 58 7.77 -6.57 -12.68
CA ASP A 58 7.36 -7.23 -13.90
C ASP A 58 6.09 -6.59 -14.47
N LEU A 59 5.13 -6.19 -13.62
CA LEU A 59 3.95 -5.46 -14.08
C LEU A 59 4.31 -4.10 -14.69
N ILE A 60 5.24 -3.34 -14.09
CA ILE A 60 5.76 -2.10 -14.71
C ILE A 60 6.37 -2.39 -16.07
N ARG A 61 7.21 -3.42 -16.17
CA ARG A 61 7.82 -3.83 -17.43
C ARG A 61 6.76 -4.15 -18.48
N THR A 62 5.75 -4.96 -18.14
CA THR A 62 4.64 -5.28 -19.06
C THR A 62 3.88 -4.04 -19.49
N ILE A 63 3.60 -3.10 -18.58
CA ILE A 63 2.94 -1.84 -18.94
C ILE A 63 3.78 -1.06 -19.95
N LEU A 64 5.09 -0.94 -19.74
CA LEU A 64 5.97 -0.19 -20.64
C LEU A 64 6.15 -0.86 -22.01
N GLU A 65 6.22 -2.20 -22.05
CA GLU A 65 6.47 -2.96 -23.27
C GLU A 65 5.21 -3.18 -24.11
N THR A 66 4.06 -3.43 -23.47
CA THR A 66 2.83 -3.85 -24.15
C THR A 66 1.59 -3.01 -23.83
N GLY A 67 1.71 -1.99 -22.97
CA GLY A 67 0.59 -1.16 -22.56
C GLY A 67 0.08 -0.24 -23.66
N CYS A 68 -1.15 0.22 -23.50
CA CYS A 68 -1.77 1.18 -24.41
C CYS A 68 -1.44 2.61 -23.98
N THR A 69 -0.86 3.40 -24.89
CA THR A 69 -0.70 4.84 -24.73
C THR A 69 -2.05 5.54 -24.77
N LYS A 70 -2.32 6.40 -23.79
CA LYS A 70 -3.49 7.27 -23.73
C LYS A 70 -3.02 8.71 -23.53
N GLY A 71 -3.53 9.62 -24.34
CA GLY A 71 -3.40 11.05 -24.07
C GLY A 71 -4.31 11.48 -22.92
N ASP A 72 -4.02 12.63 -22.34
CA ASP A 72 -4.92 13.35 -21.44
C ASP A 72 -5.02 14.83 -21.84
N ARG A 73 -5.97 15.54 -21.22
CA ARG A 73 -6.22 16.97 -21.49
C ARG A 73 -5.03 17.87 -21.10
N THR A 74 -4.11 17.38 -20.28
CA THR A 74 -2.93 18.10 -19.77
C THR A 74 -1.66 17.85 -20.60
N GLY A 75 -1.69 16.91 -21.55
CA GLY A 75 -0.56 16.56 -22.40
C GLY A 75 0.49 15.65 -21.75
N THR A 76 0.25 15.15 -20.52
CA THR A 76 1.19 14.26 -19.82
C THR A 76 1.16 12.86 -20.42
N GLY A 77 -0.05 12.34 -20.65
CA GLY A 77 -0.26 11.01 -21.20
C GLY A 77 0.11 9.89 -20.22
N THR A 78 -0.37 8.69 -20.51
CA THR A 78 -0.09 7.48 -19.70
C THR A 78 0.10 6.28 -20.61
N ILE A 79 0.86 5.29 -20.14
CA ILE A 79 0.90 3.95 -20.71
C ILE A 79 0.19 3.04 -19.71
N SER A 80 -0.80 2.26 -20.17
CA SER A 80 -1.72 1.58 -19.25
C SER A 80 -2.09 0.17 -19.69
N LEU A 81 -2.38 -0.68 -18.71
CA LEU A 81 -3.09 -1.95 -18.87
C LEU A 81 -4.41 -1.89 -18.09
N PHE A 82 -5.31 -2.85 -18.35
CA PHE A 82 -6.57 -2.97 -17.63
C PHE A 82 -6.68 -4.33 -16.95
N GLY A 83 -6.66 -4.32 -15.62
CA GLY A 83 -6.71 -5.51 -14.78
C GLY A 83 -5.33 -6.11 -14.53
N ALA A 84 -4.94 -6.16 -13.25
CA ALA A 84 -3.78 -6.87 -12.75
C ALA A 84 -4.02 -7.24 -11.29
N GLN A 85 -3.28 -8.23 -10.78
CA GLN A 85 -3.36 -8.64 -9.38
C GLN A 85 -1.95 -8.91 -8.86
N MET A 86 -1.68 -8.45 -7.64
CA MET A 86 -0.46 -8.76 -6.90
C MET A 86 -0.83 -9.31 -5.52
N ARG A 87 0.08 -10.07 -4.91
CA ARG A 87 -0.09 -10.68 -3.58
C ARG A 87 1.18 -10.45 -2.75
N PHE A 88 0.99 -10.06 -1.49
CA PHE A 88 2.06 -9.78 -0.55
C PHE A 88 1.77 -10.47 0.78
N SER A 89 2.77 -11.14 1.37
CA SER A 89 2.66 -11.77 2.67
C SER A 89 2.80 -10.74 3.78
N LEU A 90 1.94 -10.85 4.80
CA LEU A 90 2.03 -10.07 6.04
C LEU A 90 2.40 -10.93 7.25
N ARG A 91 2.67 -12.22 7.03
CA ARG A 91 3.01 -13.17 8.08
C ARG A 91 4.31 -12.77 8.77
N ASP A 92 4.47 -13.23 10.01
CA ASP A 92 5.70 -13.08 10.80
C ASP A 92 6.14 -11.61 10.98
N GLY A 93 5.17 -10.68 10.94
CA GLY A 93 5.44 -9.25 11.05
C GLY A 93 6.01 -8.60 9.79
N THR A 94 5.93 -9.28 8.64
CA THR A 94 6.42 -8.77 7.36
C THR A 94 5.59 -7.57 6.90
N LEU A 95 6.25 -6.50 6.46
CA LEU A 95 5.62 -5.34 5.86
C LEU A 95 6.15 -5.15 4.42
N PRO A 96 5.31 -5.23 3.38
CA PRO A 96 5.73 -5.12 1.98
C PRO A 96 6.01 -3.66 1.57
N LEU A 97 7.06 -3.07 2.15
CA LEU A 97 7.65 -1.84 1.66
C LEU A 97 8.62 -2.20 0.52
N LEU A 98 8.33 -1.72 -0.68
CA LEU A 98 9.18 -1.98 -1.83
C LEU A 98 10.60 -1.43 -1.58
N THR A 99 11.61 -2.18 -2.03
CA THR A 99 13.02 -1.93 -1.72
C THR A 99 13.75 -1.23 -2.87
N THR A 100 13.31 -1.44 -4.12
CA THR A 100 13.88 -0.81 -5.32
C THR A 100 13.64 0.70 -5.41
N LYS A 101 12.64 1.21 -4.68
CA LYS A 101 12.37 2.64 -4.52
C LYS A 101 11.83 2.91 -3.12
N ARG A 102 12.46 3.84 -2.40
CA ARG A 102 12.04 4.24 -1.05
C ARG A 102 10.57 4.72 -1.06
N VAL A 103 9.75 4.06 -0.25
CA VAL A 103 8.36 4.45 0.02
C VAL A 103 8.31 5.47 1.17
N PHE A 104 7.46 6.49 1.06
CA PHE A 104 7.28 7.50 2.11
C PHE A 104 6.44 6.96 3.28
N TYR A 105 7.01 6.06 4.07
CA TYR A 105 6.31 5.33 5.14
C TYR A 105 5.60 6.23 6.17
N ARG A 106 6.22 7.35 6.59
CA ARG A 106 5.57 8.30 7.51
C ARG A 106 4.27 8.84 6.94
N GLY A 107 4.26 9.20 5.65
CA GLY A 107 3.05 9.64 4.95
C GLY A 107 1.98 8.55 4.93
N VAL A 108 2.37 7.31 4.59
CA VAL A 108 1.47 6.14 4.58
C VAL A 108 0.78 5.96 5.93
N LEU A 109 1.55 5.97 7.02
CA LEU A 109 1.02 5.73 8.36
C LEU A 109 0.08 6.86 8.79
N GLU A 110 0.49 8.13 8.64
CA GLU A 110 -0.31 9.27 9.08
C GLU A 110 -1.64 9.38 8.30
N GLU A 111 -1.61 9.14 6.99
CA GLU A 111 -2.81 9.14 6.15
C GLU A 111 -3.74 7.98 6.51
N LEU A 112 -3.21 6.76 6.71
CA LEU A 112 -4.03 5.63 7.13
C LEU A 112 -4.74 5.91 8.46
N LEU A 113 -4.04 6.48 9.42
CA LEU A 113 -4.63 6.85 10.71
C LEU A 113 -5.66 7.98 10.55
N TRP A 114 -5.44 8.92 9.62
CA TRP A 114 -6.40 9.96 9.24
C TRP A 114 -7.67 9.36 8.63
N PHE A 115 -7.55 8.40 7.71
CA PHE A 115 -8.70 7.64 7.18
C PHE A 115 -9.45 6.89 8.28
N LEU A 116 -8.75 6.18 9.18
CA LEU A 116 -9.39 5.43 10.26
C LEU A 116 -10.17 6.33 11.22
N ARG A 117 -9.76 7.60 11.40
CA ARG A 117 -10.50 8.59 12.20
C ARG A 117 -11.67 9.26 11.48
N ALA A 118 -11.88 8.96 10.19
CA ALA A 118 -12.83 9.67 9.33
C ALA A 118 -12.60 11.18 9.24
N ASP A 119 -11.33 11.58 9.38
CA ASP A 119 -10.93 12.95 9.21
C ASP A 119 -11.01 13.34 7.72
N THR A 120 -11.45 14.57 7.44
CA THR A 120 -11.63 15.11 6.09
C THR A 120 -10.90 16.44 5.89
N ASP A 121 -10.18 16.90 6.92
CA ASP A 121 -9.33 18.08 6.86
C ASP A 121 -7.87 17.70 6.56
N ALA A 122 -7.37 18.10 5.40
CA ALA A 122 -5.99 17.86 5.00
C ALA A 122 -4.97 18.68 5.80
N ASP A 123 -5.38 19.74 6.51
CA ASP A 123 -4.46 20.50 7.38
C ASP A 123 -3.86 19.62 8.47
N HIS A 124 -4.60 18.64 8.99
CA HIS A 124 -4.09 17.70 9.99
C HIS A 124 -2.92 16.84 9.49
N LEU A 125 -2.86 16.58 8.18
CA LEU A 125 -1.73 15.91 7.53
C LEU A 125 -0.59 16.89 7.25
N ALA A 126 -0.90 18.07 6.72
CA ALA A 126 0.08 19.11 6.41
C ALA A 126 0.84 19.59 7.66
N GLN A 127 0.16 19.76 8.79
CA GLN A 127 0.75 20.08 10.09
C GLN A 127 1.75 19.02 10.58
N LYS A 128 1.61 17.78 10.10
CA LYS A 128 2.55 16.68 10.36
C LYS A 128 3.57 16.49 9.23
N GLY A 129 3.73 17.48 8.34
CA GLY A 129 4.68 17.43 7.23
C GLY A 129 4.30 16.41 6.14
N VAL A 130 3.01 16.06 6.03
CA VAL A 130 2.50 15.15 5.00
C VAL A 130 1.65 15.95 4.02
N HIS A 131 2.25 16.29 2.87
CA HIS A 131 1.72 17.24 1.88
C HIS A 131 1.09 16.58 0.65
N ILE A 132 0.66 15.32 0.76
CA ILE A 132 0.15 14.54 -0.38
C ILE A 132 -1.23 15.01 -0.88
N TRP A 133 -1.95 15.79 -0.06
CA TRP A 133 -3.28 16.32 -0.37
C TRP A 133 -3.28 17.81 -0.75
N ASP A 134 -2.16 18.53 -0.60
CA ASP A 134 -2.09 20.00 -0.75
C ASP A 134 -2.65 20.47 -2.10
N ALA A 135 -2.27 19.79 -3.19
CA ALA A 135 -2.76 20.14 -4.53
C ALA A 135 -4.29 20.00 -4.64
N ASN A 136 -4.86 18.96 -4.02
CA ASN A 136 -6.29 18.66 -4.09
C ASN A 136 -7.13 19.38 -3.03
N GLY A 137 -6.50 19.89 -1.96
CA GLY A 137 -7.13 20.74 -0.95
C GLY A 137 -7.05 22.24 -1.26
N SER A 138 -6.30 22.64 -2.29
CA SER A 138 -6.16 24.05 -2.69
C SER A 138 -7.50 24.68 -3.11
N ARG A 139 -7.64 25.99 -2.89
CA ARG A 139 -8.83 26.76 -3.29
C ARG A 139 -9.15 26.58 -4.77
N GLU A 140 -8.14 26.68 -5.63
CA GLU A 140 -8.28 26.51 -7.08
C GLU A 140 -8.84 25.14 -7.44
N PHE A 141 -8.30 24.07 -6.84
CA PHE A 141 -8.76 22.72 -7.12
C PHE A 141 -10.18 22.49 -6.62
N LEU A 142 -10.51 22.90 -5.40
CA LEU A 142 -11.87 22.79 -4.85
C LEU A 142 -12.89 23.55 -5.70
N ASP A 143 -12.56 24.76 -6.16
CA ASP A 143 -13.43 25.54 -7.05
C ASP A 143 -13.63 24.88 -8.40
N SER A 144 -12.57 24.26 -8.96
CA SER A 144 -12.66 23.48 -10.21
C SER A 144 -13.59 22.26 -10.10
N ARG A 145 -13.80 21.78 -8.86
CA ARG A 145 -14.72 20.68 -8.53
C ARG A 145 -16.13 21.18 -8.15
N GLY A 146 -16.35 22.49 -8.10
CA GLY A 146 -17.61 23.09 -7.66
C GLY A 146 -17.78 23.15 -6.14
N LEU A 147 -16.75 22.81 -5.35
CA LEU A 147 -16.77 22.77 -3.88
C LEU A 147 -16.44 24.14 -3.29
N LYS A 148 -17.14 25.18 -3.73
CA LYS A 148 -16.83 26.58 -3.41
C LYS A 148 -17.04 26.91 -1.93
N ASP A 149 -17.98 26.22 -1.29
CA ASP A 149 -18.35 26.44 0.12
C ASP A 149 -17.42 25.69 1.10
N ASN A 150 -16.70 24.67 0.64
CA ASN A 150 -15.68 23.98 1.43
C ASN A 150 -14.54 24.94 1.74
N ARG A 151 -14.02 24.97 2.97
CA ARG A 151 -12.78 25.71 3.26
C ARG A 151 -11.59 25.06 2.56
N VAL A 152 -10.47 25.80 2.42
CA VAL A 152 -9.21 25.21 1.96
C VAL A 152 -8.89 24.01 2.85
N ASN A 153 -8.45 22.92 2.22
CA ASN A 153 -8.16 21.62 2.83
C ASN A 153 -9.36 20.84 3.40
N ASP A 154 -10.60 21.33 3.29
CA ASP A 154 -11.80 20.50 3.47
C ASP A 154 -12.07 19.69 2.19
N LEU A 155 -11.69 18.41 2.22
CA LEU A 155 -11.77 17.53 1.05
C LEU A 155 -13.17 16.98 0.76
N GLY A 156 -14.17 17.33 1.58
CA GLY A 156 -15.49 16.71 1.52
C GLY A 156 -15.52 15.29 2.12
N PRO A 157 -16.58 14.51 1.89
CA PRO A 157 -16.79 13.21 2.52
C PRO A 157 -15.96 12.08 1.87
N VAL A 158 -14.64 12.25 1.80
CA VAL A 158 -13.68 11.34 1.15
C VAL A 158 -13.32 10.14 2.03
N TYR A 159 -12.92 9.03 1.40
CA TYR A 159 -12.30 7.84 2.01
C TYR A 159 -12.77 7.47 3.42
N GLY A 160 -12.03 7.91 4.45
CA GLY A 160 -12.28 7.62 5.85
C GLY A 160 -13.69 8.01 6.30
N PHE A 161 -14.20 9.14 5.82
CA PHE A 161 -15.58 9.53 6.05
C PHE A 161 -16.55 8.45 5.58
N GLN A 162 -16.38 7.93 4.36
CA GLN A 162 -17.23 6.83 3.89
C GLN A 162 -16.98 5.54 4.68
N TRP A 163 -15.77 5.30 5.19
CA TRP A 163 -15.49 4.11 6.00
C TRP A 163 -16.22 4.10 7.35
N ARG A 164 -16.39 5.26 7.99
CA ARG A 164 -17.00 5.36 9.33
C ARG A 164 -18.41 5.94 9.33
N HIS A 165 -18.79 6.66 8.27
CA HIS A 165 -20.03 7.43 8.14
C HIS A 165 -20.67 7.25 6.75
N PHE A 166 -20.64 6.04 6.18
CA PHE A 166 -21.17 5.79 4.84
C PHE A 166 -22.63 6.25 4.73
N GLY A 167 -22.92 7.10 3.74
CA GLY A 167 -24.27 7.63 3.49
C GLY A 167 -24.72 8.74 4.44
N ALA A 168 -23.87 9.22 5.36
CA ALA A 168 -24.17 10.43 6.13
C ALA A 168 -24.16 11.67 5.24
N GLU A 169 -25.05 12.62 5.53
CA GLU A 169 -25.03 13.95 4.91
C GLU A 169 -23.82 14.72 5.43
N TYR A 170 -22.96 15.17 4.51
CA TYR A 170 -21.77 15.95 4.82
C TYR A 170 -22.09 17.45 4.84
N THR A 171 -21.49 18.17 5.78
CA THR A 171 -21.62 19.63 5.90
C THR A 171 -20.25 20.30 5.77
N ASN A 172 -19.35 20.07 6.72
CA ASN A 172 -17.95 20.53 6.69
C ASN A 172 -17.05 19.58 7.50
N CYS A 173 -15.75 19.78 7.42
CA CYS A 173 -14.74 18.96 8.11
C CYS A 173 -14.66 19.16 9.63
N ASP A 174 -15.25 20.22 10.18
CA ASP A 174 -15.22 20.53 11.61
C ASP A 174 -16.46 19.99 12.37
N ALA A 175 -17.45 19.46 11.64
CA ALA A 175 -18.70 18.98 12.21
C ALA A 175 -18.56 17.60 12.88
N ASP A 176 -19.38 17.35 13.91
CA ASP A 176 -19.46 16.02 14.54
C ASP A 176 -20.38 15.08 13.73
N TYR A 177 -19.80 13.95 13.29
CA TYR A 177 -20.48 12.88 12.57
C TYR A 177 -20.67 11.61 13.41
N ASN A 178 -20.38 11.64 14.71
CA ASN A 178 -20.57 10.50 15.60
C ASN A 178 -22.02 9.95 15.51
N GLY A 179 -22.12 8.65 15.24
CA GLY A 179 -23.41 7.97 15.09
C GLY A 179 -24.15 8.26 13.79
N LYS A 180 -23.60 9.08 12.88
CA LYS A 180 -24.18 9.34 11.56
C LYS A 180 -23.64 8.34 10.53
N GLY A 181 -24.49 7.96 9.59
CA GLY A 181 -24.16 7.01 8.52
C GLY A 181 -23.88 5.60 9.05
N TYR A 182 -23.22 4.80 8.23
CA TYR A 182 -22.88 3.41 8.56
C TYR A 182 -21.37 3.23 8.76
N ASP A 183 -20.98 2.77 9.95
CA ASP A 183 -19.58 2.51 10.33
C ASP A 183 -19.14 1.11 9.87
N GLN A 184 -18.61 1.05 8.65
CA GLN A 184 -18.17 -0.18 7.99
C GLN A 184 -16.98 -0.83 8.72
N ILE A 185 -16.04 -0.02 9.22
CA ILE A 185 -14.86 -0.53 9.95
C ILE A 185 -15.30 -1.21 11.25
N ARG A 186 -16.18 -0.55 12.02
CA ARG A 186 -16.74 -1.14 13.24
C ARG A 186 -17.49 -2.42 12.94
N GLN A 187 -18.31 -2.42 11.89
CA GLN A 187 -19.04 -3.62 11.49
C GLN A 187 -18.09 -4.78 11.15
N VAL A 188 -17.06 -4.54 10.33
CA VAL A 188 -16.09 -5.57 9.97
C VAL A 188 -15.38 -6.14 11.20
N ILE A 189 -14.92 -5.28 12.11
CA ILE A 189 -14.27 -5.74 13.35
C ILE A 189 -15.22 -6.59 14.20
N GLN A 190 -16.49 -6.18 14.32
CA GLN A 190 -17.50 -6.95 15.06
C GLN A 190 -17.78 -8.30 14.40
N THR A 191 -17.93 -8.33 13.08
CA THR A 191 -18.12 -9.57 12.32
C THR A 191 -16.92 -10.50 12.45
N LEU A 192 -15.70 -10.01 12.27
CA LEU A 192 -14.47 -10.81 12.41
C LEU A 192 -14.36 -11.50 13.78
N ARG A 193 -14.81 -10.83 14.85
CA ARG A 193 -14.81 -11.41 16.21
C ARG A 193 -15.93 -12.42 16.44
N LYS A 194 -17.08 -12.27 15.78
CA LYS A 194 -18.29 -13.06 16.03
C LYS A 194 -18.46 -14.22 15.04
N ASP A 195 -18.25 -13.96 13.77
CA ASP A 195 -18.39 -14.90 12.65
C ASP A 195 -17.31 -14.62 11.58
N PRO A 196 -16.07 -15.09 11.80
CA PRO A 196 -14.95 -14.84 10.87
C PRO A 196 -15.12 -15.50 9.49
N ASN A 197 -16.12 -16.37 9.31
CA ASN A 197 -16.42 -17.04 8.05
C ASN A 197 -17.40 -16.25 7.17
N ASP A 198 -17.93 -15.12 7.66
CA ASP A 198 -18.84 -14.29 6.89
C ASP A 198 -18.16 -13.75 5.62
N ARG A 199 -18.91 -13.73 4.52
CA ARG A 199 -18.38 -13.38 3.19
C ARG A 199 -18.64 -11.93 2.78
N ARG A 200 -19.14 -11.11 3.72
CA ARG A 200 -19.62 -9.74 3.50
C ARG A 200 -18.82 -8.72 4.31
N MET A 201 -17.65 -9.11 4.82
CA MET A 201 -16.72 -8.23 5.51
C MET A 201 -16.02 -7.30 4.51
N ILE A 202 -16.76 -6.27 4.06
CA ILE A 202 -16.35 -5.34 3.01
C ILE A 202 -16.43 -3.90 3.53
N VAL A 203 -15.46 -3.08 3.14
CA VAL A 203 -15.45 -1.63 3.35
C VAL A 203 -15.35 -0.96 1.98
N SER A 204 -16.23 -0.01 1.68
CA SER A 204 -16.24 0.74 0.42
C SER A 204 -16.24 2.24 0.68
N ALA A 205 -15.40 2.98 -0.06
CA ALA A 205 -15.49 4.43 -0.16
C ALA A 205 -16.26 4.88 -1.41
N TRP A 206 -16.67 3.96 -2.28
CA TRP A 206 -17.38 4.28 -3.51
C TRP A 206 -18.86 4.51 -3.24
N ASN A 207 -19.24 5.77 -3.05
CA ASN A 207 -20.62 6.19 -2.85
C ASN A 207 -21.04 7.14 -3.99
N PRO A 208 -21.76 6.65 -5.02
CA PRO A 208 -22.19 7.47 -6.16
C PRO A 208 -22.93 8.75 -5.78
N ALA A 209 -23.73 8.72 -4.71
CA ALA A 209 -24.48 9.89 -4.24
C ALA A 209 -23.57 10.98 -3.64
N ALA A 210 -22.40 10.60 -3.12
CA ALA A 210 -21.46 11.51 -2.49
C ALA A 210 -20.30 11.95 -3.40
N LEU A 211 -20.07 11.29 -4.55
CA LEU A 211 -18.89 11.55 -5.40
C LEU A 211 -18.73 13.01 -5.85
N GLN A 212 -19.85 13.69 -6.09
CA GLN A 212 -19.86 15.11 -6.50
C GLN A 212 -19.46 16.07 -5.36
N HIS A 213 -19.52 15.61 -4.11
CA HIS A 213 -19.17 16.39 -2.93
C HIS A 213 -17.71 16.14 -2.47
N MET A 214 -17.00 15.23 -3.13
CA MET A 214 -15.61 14.87 -2.82
C MET A 214 -14.63 15.66 -3.70
N ALA A 215 -13.55 16.14 -3.10
CA ALA A 215 -12.44 16.75 -3.84
C ALA A 215 -11.94 15.80 -4.94
N LEU A 216 -11.76 14.52 -4.60
CA LEU A 216 -11.44 13.47 -5.55
C LEU A 216 -12.23 12.17 -5.26
N PRO A 217 -12.84 11.54 -6.28
CA PRO A 217 -13.38 10.19 -6.16
C PRO A 217 -12.30 9.19 -5.72
N PRO A 218 -12.60 8.24 -4.81
CA PRO A 218 -11.56 7.42 -4.22
C PRO A 218 -10.90 6.48 -5.23
N CYS A 219 -9.57 6.37 -5.20
CA CYS A 219 -8.81 5.48 -6.06
C CYS A 219 -8.82 4.04 -5.53
N HIS A 220 -8.42 3.84 -4.28
CA HIS A 220 -8.54 2.58 -3.55
C HIS A 220 -9.91 2.53 -2.87
N MET A 221 -10.87 1.91 -3.55
CA MET A 221 -12.29 2.19 -3.32
C MET A 221 -13.03 1.09 -2.56
N LEU A 222 -12.49 -0.12 -2.51
CA LEU A 222 -13.11 -1.25 -1.82
C LEU A 222 -12.05 -2.19 -1.23
N ALA A 223 -12.26 -2.64 0.00
CA ALA A 223 -11.48 -3.71 0.62
C ALA A 223 -12.38 -4.81 1.17
N GLN A 224 -11.99 -6.06 0.95
CA GLN A 224 -12.68 -7.23 1.49
C GLN A 224 -11.74 -8.03 2.38
N PHE A 225 -12.25 -8.47 3.53
CA PHE A 225 -11.53 -9.29 4.49
C PHE A 225 -11.93 -10.76 4.41
N TYR A 226 -10.98 -11.64 4.72
CA TYR A 226 -11.15 -13.09 4.71
C TYR A 226 -10.32 -13.70 5.84
N VAL A 227 -10.87 -14.70 6.53
CA VAL A 227 -10.16 -15.47 7.56
C VAL A 227 -10.10 -16.93 7.13
N ASN A 228 -8.94 -17.55 7.27
CA ASN A 228 -8.75 -18.98 6.99
C ASN A 228 -8.78 -19.84 8.26
N ASP A 229 -8.67 -21.16 8.08
CA ASP A 229 -8.70 -22.14 9.18
C ASP A 229 -7.55 -21.97 10.20
N ARG A 230 -6.46 -21.29 9.82
CA ARG A 230 -5.34 -20.97 10.70
C ARG A 230 -5.52 -19.66 11.46
N LYS A 231 -6.71 -19.03 11.36
CA LYS A 231 -7.04 -17.72 11.94
C LYS A 231 -6.15 -16.59 11.44
N GLU A 232 -5.72 -16.67 10.18
CA GLU A 232 -4.96 -15.61 9.53
C GLU A 232 -5.92 -14.67 8.78
N LEU A 233 -5.75 -13.36 8.95
CA LEU A 233 -6.52 -12.34 8.25
C LEU A 233 -5.87 -12.00 6.91
N SER A 234 -6.63 -12.11 5.83
CA SER A 234 -6.28 -11.60 4.52
C SER A 234 -7.17 -10.40 4.16
N CYS A 235 -6.61 -9.45 3.40
CA CYS A 235 -7.32 -8.31 2.85
C CYS A 235 -7.11 -8.26 1.34
N MET A 236 -8.18 -8.11 0.58
CA MET A 236 -8.14 -7.86 -0.85
C MET A 236 -8.56 -6.41 -1.11
N LEU A 237 -7.65 -5.63 -1.68
CA LEU A 237 -7.90 -4.27 -2.14
C LEU A 237 -8.34 -4.28 -3.61
N TYR A 238 -9.38 -3.52 -3.92
CA TYR A 238 -9.71 -3.09 -5.28
C TYR A 238 -9.40 -1.60 -5.47
N GLN A 239 -8.51 -1.31 -6.42
CA GLN A 239 -8.09 0.04 -6.78
C GLN A 239 -8.41 0.30 -8.26
N ARG A 240 -9.23 1.31 -8.55
CA ARG A 240 -9.73 1.59 -9.91
C ARG A 240 -8.72 2.33 -10.80
N SER A 241 -7.73 2.98 -10.20
CA SER A 241 -6.71 3.78 -10.89
C SER A 241 -5.41 3.73 -10.09
N CYS A 242 -4.34 3.29 -10.76
CA CYS A 242 -3.10 2.85 -10.14
C CYS A 242 -1.92 3.53 -10.82
N ASP A 243 -1.43 4.64 -10.27
CA ASP A 243 -0.11 5.15 -10.65
C ASP A 243 0.96 4.19 -10.12
N MET A 244 1.60 3.45 -11.01
CA MET A 244 2.63 2.48 -10.63
C MET A 244 3.87 3.16 -10.04
N GLY A 245 4.20 4.41 -10.41
CA GLY A 245 5.48 5.03 -10.04
C GLY A 245 5.55 5.55 -8.60
N LEU A 246 4.44 6.05 -8.06
CA LEU A 246 4.36 6.58 -6.69
C LEU A 246 3.16 6.01 -5.93
N GLY A 247 1.99 5.97 -6.55
CA GLY A 247 0.75 5.58 -5.89
C GLY A 247 0.71 4.12 -5.42
N VAL A 248 1.02 3.16 -6.28
CA VAL A 248 0.88 1.73 -5.96
C VAL A 248 1.76 1.27 -4.79
N PRO A 249 3.07 1.61 -4.72
CA PRO A 249 3.89 1.27 -3.56
C PRO A 249 3.33 1.83 -2.24
N PHE A 250 2.79 3.05 -2.29
CA PHE A 250 2.15 3.70 -1.14
C PHE A 250 0.89 2.94 -0.70
N ASN A 251 0.05 2.53 -1.66
CA ASN A 251 -1.20 1.81 -1.40
C ASN A 251 -0.97 0.38 -0.88
N ILE A 252 0.05 -0.33 -1.38
CA ILE A 252 0.47 -1.64 -0.85
C ILE A 252 0.77 -1.52 0.64
N ALA A 253 1.59 -0.55 1.02
CA ALA A 253 1.96 -0.30 2.40
C ALA A 253 0.77 0.10 3.27
N SER A 254 -0.12 0.97 2.76
CA SER A 254 -1.31 1.44 3.49
C SER A 254 -2.26 0.28 3.83
N TYR A 255 -2.59 -0.57 2.86
CA TYR A 255 -3.50 -1.69 3.10
C TYR A 255 -2.84 -2.85 3.84
N ALA A 256 -1.52 -3.02 3.74
CA ALA A 256 -0.77 -3.93 4.61
C ALA A 256 -0.89 -3.51 6.08
N LEU A 257 -0.68 -2.22 6.38
CA LEU A 257 -0.84 -1.67 7.72
C LEU A 257 -2.29 -1.76 8.21
N LEU A 258 -3.28 -1.44 7.37
CA LEU A 258 -4.70 -1.58 7.71
C LEU A 258 -5.03 -3.01 8.13
N THR A 259 -4.55 -3.99 7.35
CA THR A 259 -4.76 -5.41 7.63
C THR A 259 -4.13 -5.81 8.97
N ALA A 260 -2.88 -5.39 9.22
CA ALA A 260 -2.19 -5.66 10.48
C ALA A 260 -2.90 -5.03 11.69
N ILE A 261 -3.41 -3.78 11.55
CA ILE A 261 -4.17 -3.10 12.60
C ILE A 261 -5.47 -3.87 12.90
N ILE A 262 -6.21 -4.27 11.88
CA ILE A 262 -7.47 -5.01 12.04
C ILE A 262 -7.21 -6.39 12.64
N ALA A 263 -6.21 -7.13 12.15
CA ALA A 263 -5.80 -8.43 12.71
C ALA A 263 -5.49 -8.32 14.21
N LYS A 264 -4.69 -7.31 14.59
CA LYS A 264 -4.39 -7.03 15.99
C LYS A 264 -5.64 -6.67 16.80
N ALA A 265 -6.55 -5.88 16.25
CA ALA A 265 -7.79 -5.51 16.92
C ALA A 265 -8.76 -6.70 17.08
N THR A 266 -8.65 -7.75 16.27
CA THR A 266 -9.53 -8.92 16.30
C THR A 266 -8.88 -10.17 16.88
N GLY A 267 -7.58 -10.12 17.21
CA GLY A 267 -6.83 -11.27 17.75
C GLY A 267 -6.52 -12.33 16.70
N LEU A 268 -6.43 -11.94 15.43
CA LEU A 268 -6.06 -12.79 14.30
C LEU A 268 -4.57 -12.64 13.96
N GLY A 269 -4.03 -13.64 13.28
CA GLY A 269 -2.68 -13.63 12.70
C GLY A 269 -2.61 -12.90 11.37
#